data_AF-A0A3D3S2B3-F1
#
_entry.id   AF-A0A3D3S2B3-F1
#
_cell.length_a   1.000
_cell.length_b   1.000
_cell.length_c   1.000
_cell.angle_alpha   90.00
_cell.angle_beta   90.00
_cell.angle_gamma   90.00
#
_symmetry.space_group_name_H-M   'P 1'
#
loop_
_entity.id
_entity.type
_entity.pdbx_description
1 polymer ?
#
loop_
_entity_poly.entity_id
_entity_poly.type
_entity_poly.pdbx_seq_one_letter_code
_entity_poly.pdbx_strand_id
1 'polypeptide(L)'
;MTHVAQIKVPATYMRGGTSKGVFFKLDDLPERCRVPGAARDKLLMRVIGSPDPYAAHIDGMGGATSSTSKCVMLSKSTQPDHDVDYLYGQVSIDKAFVDWSGNCGNLSTAAGAFAIHAGLMDPARVPRDGICTVRIWQANIRKTIIAHVPVADGQVQETGDFELDGVTFPAAEIVLEFLDPSDDGDEGGSMFPTGALVDDLEVPGIGTLKATMITAGIPTVFVNADEIGFTGTELREAINTKPELLARCEAIRVAGALRMGLIKTPEEAAQRQHTPKIAFVSPPKDYVASSGKAIQAGDIDLNVRALSMGKLHHAMMGTAAVAIA
;
A
#
# COMPACT_ATOMS: atom_id res chain seq x y z
N MET A 1 -32.66 23.28 -13.40
CA MET A 1 -32.06 22.31 -14.35
C MET A 1 -31.88 20.99 -13.62
N THR A 2 -32.30 19.87 -14.20
CA THR A 2 -32.27 18.54 -13.57
C THR A 2 -30.86 17.93 -13.48
N HIS A 3 -29.92 18.41 -14.31
CA HIS A 3 -28.52 18.00 -14.28
C HIS A 3 -27.61 19.24 -14.22
N VAL A 4 -26.67 19.21 -13.28
CA VAL A 4 -25.63 20.24 -13.14
C VAL A 4 -24.35 19.80 -13.84
N ALA A 5 -23.55 20.76 -14.28
CA ALA A 5 -22.25 20.47 -14.89
C ALA A 5 -21.30 19.77 -13.91
N GLN A 6 -20.33 19.00 -14.44
CA GLN A 6 -19.28 18.41 -13.63
C GLN A 6 -18.45 19.49 -12.94
N ILE A 7 -18.05 19.23 -11.69
CA ILE A 7 -17.07 20.06 -10.99
C ILE A 7 -15.65 19.74 -11.50
N LYS A 8 -14.74 20.69 -11.34
CA LYS A 8 -13.30 20.49 -11.59
C LYS A 8 -12.59 20.57 -10.25
N VAL A 9 -11.78 19.56 -9.93
CA VAL A 9 -10.97 19.50 -8.71
C VAL A 9 -9.52 19.35 -9.14
N PRO A 10 -8.61 20.27 -8.76
CA PRO A 10 -7.18 20.12 -9.03
C PRO A 10 -6.64 18.80 -8.45
N ALA A 11 -5.88 18.07 -9.25
CA ALA A 11 -5.32 16.78 -8.87
C ALA A 11 -4.10 16.45 -9.73
N THR A 12 -3.24 15.56 -9.23
CA THR A 12 -2.12 14.99 -9.98
C THR A 12 -2.21 13.48 -9.98
N TYR A 13 -2.09 12.85 -11.14
CA TYR A 13 -2.06 11.39 -11.25
C TYR A 13 -0.61 10.93 -11.32
N MET A 14 -0.16 10.19 -10.31
CA MET A 14 1.25 9.82 -10.17
C MET A 14 1.43 8.32 -10.03
N ARG A 15 2.57 7.83 -10.53
CA ARG A 15 3.14 6.55 -10.13
C ARG A 15 4.02 6.79 -8.90
N GLY A 16 3.80 6.01 -7.84
CA GLY A 16 4.72 5.90 -6.70
C GLY A 16 5.07 4.43 -6.51
N GLY A 17 6.36 4.09 -6.53
CA GLY A 17 6.81 2.70 -6.61
C GLY A 17 6.10 1.94 -7.74
N THR A 18 5.47 0.81 -7.40
CA THR A 18 4.69 -0.03 -8.32
C THR A 18 3.17 0.24 -8.25
N SER A 19 2.75 1.38 -7.72
CA SER A 19 1.33 1.78 -7.63
C SER A 19 1.04 3.08 -8.38
N LYS A 20 -0.22 3.27 -8.76
CA LYS A 20 -0.71 4.56 -9.27
C LYS A 20 -1.83 5.09 -8.39
N GLY A 21 -1.85 6.39 -8.17
CA GLY A 21 -2.87 7.05 -7.35
C GLY A 21 -3.18 8.46 -7.83
N VAL A 22 -4.37 8.93 -7.46
CA VAL A 22 -4.77 10.33 -7.66
C VAL A 22 -4.44 11.12 -6.39
N PHE A 23 -3.56 12.11 -6.52
CA PHE A 23 -3.06 12.96 -5.46
C PHE A 23 -3.80 14.29 -5.45
N PHE A 24 -4.15 14.74 -4.25
CA PHE A 24 -4.82 16.00 -4.01
C PHE A 24 -4.06 16.79 -2.95
N LYS A 25 -4.00 18.11 -3.11
CA LYS A 25 -3.78 19.01 -1.98
C LYS A 25 -5.11 19.16 -1.24
N LEU A 26 -5.10 19.07 0.08
CA LEU A 26 -6.34 19.11 0.88
C LEU A 26 -7.18 20.36 0.60
N ASP A 27 -6.52 21.52 0.46
CA ASP A 27 -7.18 22.81 0.21
C ASP A 27 -7.86 22.90 -1.16
N ASP A 28 -7.41 22.12 -2.14
CA ASP A 28 -7.98 22.08 -3.49
C ASP A 28 -9.28 21.27 -3.56
N LEU A 29 -9.58 20.48 -2.53
CA LEU A 29 -10.84 19.76 -2.43
C LEU A 29 -12.01 20.73 -2.19
N PRO A 30 -13.23 20.38 -2.65
CA PRO A 30 -14.44 21.06 -2.22
C PRO A 30 -14.52 21.13 -0.69
N GLU A 31 -15.00 22.24 -0.13
CA GLU A 31 -14.98 22.52 1.32
C GLU A 31 -15.49 21.35 2.18
N ARG A 32 -16.63 20.78 1.81
CA ARG A 32 -17.23 19.63 2.51
C ARG A 32 -16.40 18.34 2.47
N CYS A 33 -15.41 18.25 1.59
CA CYS A 33 -14.50 17.12 1.43
C CYS A 33 -13.15 17.35 2.14
N ARG A 34 -12.89 18.56 2.66
CA ARG A 34 -11.65 18.90 3.38
C ARG A 34 -11.59 18.29 4.78
N VAL A 35 -12.71 17.79 5.30
CA VAL A 35 -12.78 17.00 6.55
C VAL A 35 -13.14 15.53 6.25
N PRO A 36 -12.73 14.57 7.10
CA PRO A 36 -13.12 13.17 6.93
C PRO A 36 -14.63 12.99 6.97
N GLY A 37 -15.16 12.11 6.12
CA GLY A 37 -16.58 11.74 6.13
C GLY A 37 -17.16 11.46 4.75
N ALA A 38 -18.47 11.19 4.73
CA ALA A 38 -19.17 10.67 3.55
C ALA A 38 -19.06 11.53 2.30
N ALA A 39 -18.91 12.85 2.42
CA ALA A 39 -18.74 13.73 1.27
C ALA A 39 -17.38 13.51 0.57
N ARG A 40 -16.31 13.36 1.36
CA ARG A 40 -14.98 13.01 0.86
C ARG A 40 -14.99 11.63 0.21
N ASP A 41 -15.52 10.62 0.91
CA ASP A 41 -15.56 9.26 0.39
C ASP A 41 -16.32 9.19 -0.95
N LYS A 42 -17.48 9.87 -1.06
CA LYS A 42 -18.23 9.94 -2.32
C LYS A 42 -17.47 10.63 -3.44
N LEU A 43 -16.72 11.69 -3.15
CA LEU A 43 -15.87 12.33 -4.14
C LEU A 43 -14.79 11.36 -4.65
N LEU A 44 -14.08 10.71 -3.74
CA LEU A 44 -12.96 9.82 -4.10
C LEU A 44 -13.44 8.57 -4.82
N MET A 45 -14.54 7.97 -4.38
CA MET A 45 -15.20 6.87 -5.09
C MET A 45 -15.56 7.29 -6.52
N ARG A 46 -16.17 8.47 -6.70
CA ARG A 46 -16.55 8.96 -8.04
C ARG A 46 -15.34 9.24 -8.93
N VAL A 47 -14.26 9.81 -8.38
CA VAL A 47 -13.00 10.05 -9.09
C VAL A 47 -12.40 8.74 -9.60
N ILE A 48 -12.39 7.71 -8.76
CA ILE A 48 -11.83 6.40 -9.12
C ILE A 48 -12.75 5.62 -10.07
N GLY A 49 -14.06 5.82 -9.99
CA GLY A 49 -15.06 5.10 -10.78
C GLY A 49 -15.75 3.97 -10.00
N SER A 50 -15.81 4.07 -8.67
CA SER A 50 -16.38 3.05 -7.79
C SER A 50 -17.73 3.47 -7.17
N PRO A 51 -18.57 2.52 -6.73
CA PRO A 51 -18.48 1.08 -7.01
C PRO A 51 -18.79 0.77 -8.47
N ASP A 52 -18.02 -0.13 -9.07
CA ASP A 52 -18.20 -0.56 -10.46
C ASP A 52 -18.62 -2.04 -10.53
N PRO A 53 -19.86 -2.35 -10.93
CA PRO A 53 -20.31 -3.74 -11.10
C PRO A 53 -19.56 -4.47 -12.24
N TYR A 54 -18.91 -3.75 -13.15
CA TYR A 54 -18.11 -4.33 -14.22
C TYR A 54 -16.67 -4.63 -13.82
N ALA A 55 -16.25 -4.18 -12.63
CA ALA A 55 -14.88 -4.30 -12.13
C ALA A 55 -13.82 -3.86 -13.16
N ALA A 56 -14.09 -2.76 -13.87
CA ALA A 56 -13.28 -2.26 -14.98
C ALA A 56 -12.83 -0.80 -14.81
N HIS A 57 -13.54 0.00 -13.98
CA HIS A 57 -13.30 1.43 -13.73
C HIS A 57 -13.30 2.29 -15.00
N ILE A 58 -14.08 1.92 -16.02
CA ILE A 58 -14.14 2.65 -17.30
C ILE A 58 -14.59 4.10 -17.14
N ASP A 59 -15.44 4.38 -16.15
CA ASP A 59 -15.97 5.72 -15.87
C ASP A 59 -15.26 6.41 -14.69
N GLY A 60 -13.93 6.25 -14.61
CA GLY A 60 -13.10 6.88 -13.59
C GLY A 60 -11.60 6.76 -13.85
N MET A 61 -10.81 7.23 -12.90
CA MET A 61 -9.34 7.23 -12.98
C MET A 61 -8.70 5.91 -12.53
N GLY A 62 -9.48 5.03 -11.92
CA GLY A 62 -8.99 3.75 -11.43
C GLY A 62 -8.65 2.79 -12.56
N GLY A 63 -7.73 1.87 -12.30
CA GLY A 63 -7.32 0.85 -13.29
C GLY A 63 -7.75 -0.57 -12.92
N ALA A 64 -8.89 -0.72 -12.22
CA ALA A 64 -9.47 -2.01 -11.83
C ALA A 64 -8.52 -3.00 -11.09
N THR A 65 -7.50 -2.49 -10.38
CA THR A 65 -6.67 -3.31 -9.49
C THR A 65 -6.46 -2.58 -8.16
N SER A 66 -6.12 -3.30 -7.10
CA SER A 66 -5.82 -2.68 -5.81
C SER A 66 -4.65 -1.70 -5.89
N SER A 67 -3.66 -1.97 -6.76
CA SER A 67 -2.48 -1.11 -7.03
C SER A 67 -2.81 0.16 -7.83
N THR A 68 -4.01 0.26 -8.42
CA THR A 68 -4.46 1.38 -9.28
C THR A 68 -5.81 1.96 -8.86
N SER A 69 -6.30 1.63 -7.66
CA SER A 69 -7.56 2.13 -7.08
C SER A 69 -7.26 2.87 -5.77
N LYS A 70 -6.54 3.99 -5.87
CA LYS A 70 -5.91 4.68 -4.75
C LYS A 70 -6.06 6.19 -4.86
N CYS A 71 -6.44 6.82 -3.75
CA CYS A 71 -6.42 8.27 -3.61
C CYS A 71 -5.50 8.68 -2.46
N VAL A 72 -4.85 9.82 -2.64
CA VAL A 72 -3.93 10.40 -1.66
C VAL A 72 -4.27 11.86 -1.47
N MET A 73 -4.26 12.33 -0.21
CA MET A 73 -4.33 13.74 0.11
C MET A 73 -3.10 14.14 0.91
N LEU A 74 -2.51 15.28 0.53
CA LEU A 74 -1.46 15.93 1.32
C LEU A 74 -1.91 17.31 1.79
N SER A 75 -1.47 17.68 2.98
CA SER A 75 -1.56 19.04 3.54
C SER A 75 -0.27 19.40 4.25
N LYS A 76 -0.07 20.68 4.56
CA LYS A 76 1.00 21.08 5.48
C LYS A 76 0.76 20.41 6.83
N SER A 77 1.81 19.87 7.43
CA SER A 77 1.67 19.21 8.72
C SER A 77 1.47 20.24 9.84
N THR A 78 0.68 19.86 10.84
CA THR A 78 0.64 20.54 12.15
C THR A 78 1.43 19.79 13.20
N GLN A 79 1.99 18.62 12.86
CA GLN A 79 2.83 17.85 13.77
C GLN A 79 4.22 18.47 13.86
N PRO A 80 4.81 18.58 15.08
CA PRO A 80 6.20 18.94 15.23
C PRO A 80 7.10 18.06 14.36
N ASP A 81 8.15 18.66 13.82
CA ASP A 81 9.17 17.97 13.02
C ASP A 81 8.69 17.28 11.74
N HIS A 82 7.50 17.60 11.25
CA HIS A 82 6.97 17.12 9.98
C HIS A 82 6.72 18.26 9.00
N ASP A 83 6.88 17.99 7.71
CA ASP A 83 6.65 18.96 6.64
C ASP A 83 5.22 18.83 6.09
N VAL A 84 4.75 17.59 5.91
CA VAL A 84 3.43 17.30 5.33
C VAL A 84 2.70 16.18 6.06
N ASP A 85 1.38 16.31 6.14
CA ASP A 85 0.50 15.20 6.50
C ASP A 85 0.12 14.44 5.23
N TYR A 86 0.19 13.11 5.30
CA TYR A 86 -0.13 12.19 4.22
C TYR A 86 -1.29 11.29 4.65
N LEU A 87 -2.40 11.38 3.91
CA LEU A 87 -3.57 10.52 4.11
C LEU A 87 -3.83 9.67 2.85
N TYR A 88 -3.95 8.37 3.06
CA TYR A 88 -4.17 7.37 2.02
C TYR A 88 -5.55 6.74 2.13
N GLY A 89 -6.27 6.68 1.01
CA GLY A 89 -7.53 5.96 0.88
C GLY A 89 -7.43 4.85 -0.16
N GLN A 90 -7.64 3.60 0.26
CA GLN A 90 -7.85 2.47 -0.65
C GLN A 90 -9.31 2.45 -1.07
N VAL A 91 -9.60 2.72 -2.34
CA VAL A 91 -10.97 2.68 -2.84
C VAL A 91 -11.31 1.25 -3.27
N SER A 92 -12.41 0.70 -2.76
CA SER A 92 -12.92 -0.61 -3.20
C SER A 92 -13.38 -0.53 -4.66
N ILE A 93 -13.19 -1.61 -5.41
CA ILE A 93 -13.63 -1.69 -6.81
C ILE A 93 -15.14 -1.89 -6.87
N ASP A 94 -15.63 -2.86 -6.10
CA ASP A 94 -16.99 -3.41 -6.16
C ASP A 94 -17.95 -2.83 -5.09
N LYS A 95 -17.43 -2.26 -4.01
CA LYS A 95 -18.21 -1.73 -2.88
C LYS A 95 -18.09 -0.22 -2.78
N ALA A 96 -19.16 0.42 -2.30
CA ALA A 96 -19.16 1.85 -1.98
C ALA A 96 -18.39 2.12 -0.68
N PHE A 97 -17.06 1.93 -0.71
CA PHE A 97 -16.21 2.00 0.47
C PHE A 97 -14.82 2.54 0.14
N VAL A 98 -14.30 3.37 1.06
CA VAL A 98 -12.90 3.82 1.07
C VAL A 98 -12.29 3.38 2.40
N ASP A 99 -11.25 2.57 2.33
CA ASP A 99 -10.53 2.10 3.50
C ASP A 99 -9.39 3.07 3.86
N TRP A 100 -9.44 3.58 5.08
CA TRP A 100 -8.48 4.53 5.66
C TRP A 100 -7.57 3.89 6.73
N SER A 101 -7.61 2.57 6.92
CA SER A 101 -6.99 1.88 8.06
C SER A 101 -5.48 1.64 7.93
N GLY A 102 -4.89 1.89 6.77
CA GLY A 102 -3.50 1.53 6.50
C GLY A 102 -2.72 2.59 5.75
N ASN A 103 -1.46 2.28 5.51
CA ASN A 103 -0.56 3.06 4.68
C ASN A 103 -0.36 2.43 3.29
N CYS A 104 0.06 3.21 2.30
CA CYS A 104 0.58 2.70 1.04
C CYS A 104 2.05 3.11 0.84
N GLY A 105 2.96 2.24 1.27
CA GLY A 105 4.41 2.51 1.18
C GLY A 105 4.91 2.80 -0.24
N ASN A 106 4.28 2.19 -1.26
CA ASN A 106 4.56 2.53 -2.67
C ASN A 106 4.26 4.01 -2.96
N LEU A 107 3.09 4.51 -2.54
CA LEU A 107 2.70 5.91 -2.79
C LEU A 107 3.38 6.90 -1.83
N SER A 108 4.04 6.46 -0.77
CA SER A 108 4.91 7.32 0.06
C SER A 108 6.05 7.93 -0.74
N THR A 109 6.59 7.22 -1.76
CA THR A 109 7.59 7.81 -2.69
C THR A 109 7.04 9.02 -3.43
N ALA A 110 5.86 8.87 -4.06
CA ALA A 110 5.20 9.95 -4.78
C ALA A 110 4.66 11.04 -3.84
N ALA A 111 4.35 10.75 -2.58
CA ALA A 111 3.98 11.75 -1.59
C ALA A 111 5.11 12.75 -1.31
N GLY A 112 6.36 12.27 -1.22
CA GLY A 112 7.53 13.14 -1.10
C GLY A 112 7.67 14.10 -2.29
N ALA A 113 7.59 13.57 -3.51
CA ALA A 113 7.63 14.39 -4.73
C ALA A 113 6.45 15.38 -4.81
N PHE A 114 5.22 14.90 -4.56
CA PHE A 114 4.01 15.71 -4.60
C PHE A 114 4.04 16.86 -3.57
N ALA A 115 4.64 16.68 -2.40
CA ALA A 115 4.81 17.74 -1.42
C ALA A 115 5.58 18.94 -1.99
N ILE A 116 6.61 18.69 -2.81
CA ILE A 116 7.39 19.71 -3.50
C ILE A 116 6.56 20.31 -4.64
N HIS A 117 6.00 19.48 -5.53
CA HIS A 117 5.18 19.94 -6.67
C HIS A 117 3.98 20.80 -6.24
N ALA A 118 3.32 20.45 -5.14
CA ALA A 118 2.13 21.13 -4.63
C ALA A 118 2.44 22.37 -3.77
N GLY A 119 3.72 22.73 -3.62
CA GLY A 119 4.16 23.87 -2.82
C GLY A 119 3.80 23.73 -1.33
N LEU A 120 3.83 22.50 -0.81
CA LEU A 120 3.55 22.21 0.60
C LEU A 120 4.79 22.32 1.47
N MET A 121 5.98 22.14 0.89
CA MET A 121 7.26 22.30 1.58
C MET A 121 7.57 23.77 1.92
N ASP A 122 8.29 23.97 3.01
CA ASP A 122 9.00 25.23 3.25
C ASP A 122 10.07 25.42 2.15
N PRO A 123 10.03 26.51 1.35
CA PRO A 123 11.03 26.76 0.31
C PRO A 123 12.47 26.75 0.82
N ALA A 124 12.72 27.09 2.08
CA ALA A 124 14.07 27.04 2.68
C ALA A 124 14.62 25.60 2.80
N ARG A 125 13.74 24.59 2.76
CA ARG A 125 14.10 23.16 2.83
C ARG A 125 14.25 22.52 1.45
N VAL A 126 13.84 23.20 0.37
CA VAL A 126 13.97 22.69 -1.00
C VAL A 126 15.25 23.29 -1.60
N PRO A 127 16.33 22.51 -1.75
CA PRO A 127 17.57 23.02 -2.34
C PRO A 127 17.36 23.36 -3.82
N ARG A 128 18.26 24.15 -4.40
CA ARG A 128 18.30 24.30 -5.86
C ARG A 128 18.68 22.98 -6.52
N ASP A 129 19.72 22.32 -6.03
CA ASP A 129 20.20 21.03 -6.53
C ASP A 129 20.62 20.16 -5.34
N GLY A 130 20.35 18.85 -5.39
CA GLY A 130 20.71 17.90 -4.34
C GLY A 130 19.53 17.06 -3.86
N ILE A 131 19.47 16.76 -2.56
CA ILE A 131 18.40 15.96 -1.95
C ILE A 131 17.55 16.84 -1.03
N CYS A 132 16.24 16.79 -1.22
CA CYS A 132 15.25 17.34 -0.30
C CYS A 132 14.75 16.22 0.62
N THR A 133 15.06 16.31 1.92
CA THR A 133 14.53 15.39 2.93
C THR A 133 13.15 15.85 3.37
N VAL A 134 12.12 15.16 2.87
CA VAL A 134 10.71 15.40 3.18
C VAL A 134 10.29 14.54 4.35
N ARG A 135 9.84 15.17 5.44
CA ARG A 135 9.36 14.50 6.65
C ARG A 135 7.84 14.37 6.58
N ILE A 136 7.37 13.15 6.34
CA ILE A 136 5.98 12.84 6.07
C ILE A 136 5.35 12.27 7.33
N TRP A 137 4.32 12.94 7.85
CA TRP A 137 3.45 12.38 8.87
C TRP A 137 2.39 11.51 8.20
N GLN A 138 2.51 10.19 8.34
CA GLN A 138 1.52 9.24 7.85
C GLN A 138 0.30 9.29 8.77
N ALA A 139 -0.76 9.98 8.36
CA ALA A 139 -1.90 10.30 9.22
C ALA A 139 -2.85 9.12 9.48
N ASN A 140 -2.85 8.07 8.64
CA ASN A 140 -3.64 6.86 8.86
C ASN A 140 -3.12 6.06 10.06
N ILE A 141 -1.80 5.87 10.12
CA ILE A 141 -1.13 5.01 11.13
C ILE A 141 -0.32 5.80 12.16
N ARG A 142 -0.23 7.12 12.02
CA ARG A 142 0.48 8.04 12.93
C ARG A 142 1.96 7.70 13.07
N LYS A 143 2.64 7.57 11.93
CA LYS A 143 4.07 7.25 11.84
C LYS A 143 4.82 8.23 10.97
N THR A 144 6.11 8.35 11.23
CA THR A 144 7.02 9.17 10.44
C THR A 144 7.58 8.37 9.27
N ILE A 145 7.53 8.96 8.08
CA ILE A 145 8.21 8.45 6.89
C ILE A 145 9.11 9.55 6.38
N ILE A 146 10.38 9.23 6.11
CA ILE A 146 11.32 10.15 5.48
C ILE A 146 11.43 9.79 4.00
N ALA A 147 11.25 10.78 3.13
CA ALA A 147 11.49 10.63 1.70
C ALA A 147 12.65 11.53 1.28
N HIS A 148 13.69 10.91 0.71
CA HIS A 148 14.86 11.60 0.18
C HIS A 148 14.64 11.85 -1.30
N VAL A 149 14.07 13.01 -1.63
CA VAL A 149 13.66 13.34 -3.00
C VAL A 149 14.78 14.08 -3.71
N PRO A 150 15.30 13.58 -4.84
CA PRO A 150 16.29 14.30 -5.61
C PRO A 150 15.68 15.52 -6.28
N VAL A 151 16.44 16.61 -6.31
CA VAL A 151 16.02 17.92 -6.81
C VAL A 151 17.10 18.47 -7.75
N ALA A 152 16.66 19.04 -8.87
CA ALA A 152 17.50 19.73 -9.85
C ALA A 152 16.78 21.02 -10.29
N ASP A 153 17.51 22.14 -10.35
CA ASP A 153 16.98 23.47 -10.66
C ASP A 153 15.71 23.85 -9.85
N GLY A 154 15.69 23.45 -8.58
CA GLY A 154 14.61 23.71 -7.62
C GLY A 154 13.33 22.91 -7.88
N GLN A 155 13.38 21.90 -8.75
CA GLN A 155 12.27 21.02 -9.09
C GLN A 155 12.64 19.57 -8.78
N VAL A 156 11.63 18.71 -8.55
CA VAL A 156 11.86 17.28 -8.37
C VAL A 156 12.55 16.70 -9.61
N GLN A 157 13.65 15.98 -9.41
CA GLN A 157 14.30 15.18 -10.44
C GLN A 157 13.52 13.87 -10.58
N GLU A 158 12.64 13.77 -11.58
CA GLU A 158 11.79 12.58 -11.76
C GLU A 158 12.46 11.49 -12.61
N THR A 159 13.30 11.87 -13.58
CA THR A 159 13.97 10.93 -14.50
C THR A 159 15.32 10.47 -13.96
N GLY A 160 15.76 9.28 -14.36
CA GLY A 160 16.99 8.67 -13.90
C GLY A 160 17.16 7.27 -14.48
N ASP A 161 18.12 6.53 -13.97
CA ASP A 161 18.52 5.19 -14.41
C ASP A 161 18.23 4.09 -13.36
N PHE A 162 17.60 4.43 -12.23
CA PHE A 162 17.22 3.46 -11.21
C PHE A 162 16.05 2.59 -11.71
N GLU A 163 16.26 1.27 -11.69
CA GLU A 163 15.25 0.28 -12.03
C GLU A 163 14.58 -0.27 -10.76
N LEU A 164 13.26 -0.42 -10.81
CA LEU A 164 12.47 -1.08 -9.76
C LEU A 164 11.64 -2.21 -10.37
N ASP A 165 11.80 -3.42 -9.86
CA ASP A 165 11.02 -4.57 -10.31
C ASP A 165 9.51 -4.29 -10.23
N GLY A 166 8.81 -4.48 -11.35
CA GLY A 166 7.39 -4.12 -11.51
C GLY A 166 7.13 -2.71 -12.05
N VAL A 167 8.17 -1.90 -12.25
CA VAL A 167 8.13 -0.63 -12.98
C VAL A 167 8.80 -0.83 -14.35
N THR A 168 8.12 -0.42 -15.41
CA THR A 168 8.55 -0.69 -16.79
C THR A 168 9.77 0.13 -17.23
N PHE A 169 9.89 1.36 -16.74
CA PHE A 169 10.92 2.31 -17.18
C PHE A 169 11.70 2.84 -15.97
N PRO A 170 13.01 3.06 -16.10
CA PRO A 170 13.82 3.62 -15.03
C PRO A 170 13.41 5.06 -14.70
N ALA A 171 13.73 5.49 -13.49
CA ALA A 171 13.44 6.82 -12.96
C ALA A 171 14.53 7.25 -11.97
N ALA A 172 14.40 8.42 -11.35
CA ALA A 172 15.26 8.79 -10.25
C ALA A 172 14.97 7.91 -9.01
N GLU A 173 16.01 7.56 -8.26
CA GLU A 173 15.88 6.85 -7.00
C GLU A 173 15.33 7.79 -5.91
N ILE A 174 14.37 7.31 -5.12
CA ILE A 174 13.88 7.97 -3.91
C ILE A 174 14.02 6.98 -2.77
N VAL A 175 14.95 7.25 -1.86
CA VAL A 175 15.13 6.44 -0.64
C VAL A 175 14.02 6.79 0.36
N LEU A 176 13.40 5.76 0.92
CA LEU A 176 12.40 5.90 1.98
C LEU A 176 12.91 5.29 3.28
N GLU A 177 12.68 5.99 4.39
CA GLU A 177 12.86 5.45 5.74
C GLU A 177 11.52 5.41 6.46
N PHE A 178 11.16 4.26 7.00
CA PHE A 178 9.97 4.08 7.84
C PHE A 178 10.43 4.03 9.29
N LEU A 179 10.28 5.14 10.02
CA LEU A 179 10.76 5.26 11.40
C LEU A 179 9.77 4.62 12.36
N ASP A 180 10.28 3.83 13.30
CA ASP A 180 9.53 3.09 14.32
C ASP A 180 8.28 2.39 13.73
N PRO A 181 8.47 1.47 12.76
CA PRO A 181 7.38 0.91 11.96
C PRO A 181 6.41 0.02 12.76
N SER A 182 6.76 -0.33 14.01
CA SER A 182 5.93 -1.03 15.00
C SER A 182 5.33 -0.07 16.02
N ASP A 183 4.21 -0.47 16.64
CA ASP A 183 3.51 0.30 17.69
C ASP A 183 3.99 -0.08 19.11
N ASP A 184 5.28 -0.35 19.32
CA ASP A 184 5.84 -0.86 20.60
C ASP A 184 5.84 0.17 21.78
N GLY A 185 4.92 1.14 21.80
CA GLY A 185 4.74 2.12 22.89
C GLY A 185 3.73 1.70 23.96
N ASP A 186 3.67 2.48 25.06
CA ASP A 186 2.89 2.18 26.28
C ASP A 186 1.37 2.00 26.07
N GLU A 187 0.82 2.47 24.95
CA GLU A 187 -0.60 2.30 24.54
C GLU A 187 -0.77 1.51 23.22
N GLY A 188 0.32 1.00 22.64
CA GLY A 188 0.36 0.41 21.29
C GLY A 188 0.52 -1.11 21.27
N GLY A 189 0.31 -1.70 20.08
CA GLY A 189 0.39 -3.15 19.87
C GLY A 189 1.83 -3.62 19.67
N SER A 190 2.20 -4.74 20.33
CA SER A 190 3.49 -5.44 20.13
C SER A 190 3.75 -5.74 18.64
N MET A 191 4.99 -5.55 18.19
CA MET A 191 5.49 -5.99 16.89
C MET A 191 5.05 -7.42 16.57
N PHE A 192 5.06 -8.30 17.57
CA PHE A 192 4.47 -9.64 17.51
C PHE A 192 3.24 -9.68 18.41
N PRO A 193 2.01 -9.45 17.88
CA PRO A 193 0.80 -9.33 18.69
C PRO A 193 0.43 -10.61 19.48
N THR A 194 0.97 -11.76 19.08
CA THR A 194 0.81 -13.03 19.80
C THR A 194 1.85 -13.25 20.90
N GLY A 195 2.91 -12.44 20.93
CA GLY A 195 4.08 -12.61 21.77
C GLY A 195 5.08 -13.66 21.27
N ALA A 196 4.82 -14.32 20.14
CA ALA A 196 5.69 -15.33 19.55
C ALA A 196 6.22 -14.89 18.18
N LEU A 197 7.47 -15.27 17.87
CA LEU A 197 8.03 -15.06 16.52
C LEU A 197 7.37 -15.97 15.49
N VAL A 198 6.99 -17.18 15.91
CA VAL A 198 6.29 -18.18 15.10
C VAL A 198 5.20 -18.83 15.95
N ASP A 199 3.98 -18.81 15.45
CA ASP A 199 2.81 -19.47 16.01
C ASP A 199 2.45 -20.74 15.23
N ASP A 200 1.76 -21.65 15.90
CA ASP A 200 0.94 -22.68 15.26
C ASP A 200 -0.45 -22.09 14.97
N LEU A 201 -0.69 -21.70 13.72
CA LEU A 201 -1.94 -21.10 13.28
C LEU A 201 -2.92 -22.17 12.79
N GLU A 202 -3.97 -22.42 13.56
CA GLU A 202 -5.07 -23.30 13.15
C GLU A 202 -5.95 -22.62 12.10
N VAL A 203 -6.06 -23.23 10.93
CA VAL A 203 -6.92 -22.74 9.83
C VAL A 203 -7.98 -23.77 9.49
N PRO A 204 -9.27 -23.50 9.77
CA PRO A 204 -10.36 -24.43 9.49
C PRO A 204 -10.37 -24.90 8.03
N GLY A 205 -10.39 -26.21 7.82
CA GLY A 205 -10.41 -26.83 6.49
C GLY A 205 -9.04 -26.95 5.79
N ILE A 206 -7.96 -26.43 6.39
CA ILE A 206 -6.59 -26.55 5.87
C ILE A 206 -5.74 -27.36 6.84
N GLY A 207 -5.76 -27.02 8.13
CA GLY A 207 -4.90 -27.60 9.16
C GLY A 207 -4.13 -26.53 9.93
N THR A 208 -3.11 -26.96 10.66
CA THR A 208 -2.22 -26.08 11.42
C THR A 208 -1.00 -25.72 10.58
N LEU A 209 -0.70 -24.42 10.48
CA LEU A 209 0.42 -23.89 9.72
C LEU A 209 1.40 -23.17 10.65
N LYS A 210 2.70 -23.21 10.35
CA LYS A 210 3.65 -22.30 10.98
C LYS A 210 3.46 -20.91 10.40
N ALA A 211 3.21 -19.93 11.27
CA ALA A 211 2.95 -18.56 10.85
C ALA A 211 3.70 -17.54 11.71
N THR A 212 4.31 -16.56 11.06
CA THR A 212 4.75 -15.32 11.72
C THR A 212 3.67 -14.27 11.50
N MET A 213 3.18 -13.69 12.58
CA MET A 213 2.23 -12.58 12.55
C MET A 213 2.92 -11.35 13.11
N ILE A 214 3.12 -10.34 12.26
CA ILE A 214 3.90 -9.15 12.59
C ILE A 214 3.12 -7.88 12.29
N THR A 215 3.31 -6.85 13.12
CA THR A 215 2.75 -5.51 12.96
C THR A 215 3.89 -4.51 12.78
N ALA A 216 4.54 -4.56 11.62
CA ALA A 216 5.58 -3.61 11.19
C ALA A 216 5.27 -3.13 9.77
N GLY A 217 5.07 -1.81 9.60
CA GLY A 217 4.63 -1.22 8.32
C GLY A 217 3.15 -1.49 7.99
N ILE A 218 2.72 -2.75 8.01
CA ILE A 218 1.31 -3.16 7.98
C ILE A 218 1.16 -4.54 8.64
N PRO A 219 0.06 -4.81 9.40
CA PRO A 219 -0.19 -6.15 9.93
C PRO A 219 -0.14 -7.20 8.83
N THR A 220 0.72 -8.21 8.97
CA THR A 220 0.99 -9.23 7.95
C THR A 220 1.12 -10.61 8.58
N VAL A 221 0.45 -11.58 7.95
CA VAL A 221 0.57 -13.02 8.24
C VAL A 221 1.53 -13.60 7.21
N PHE A 222 2.65 -14.16 7.65
CA PHE A 222 3.60 -14.90 6.82
C PHE A 222 3.47 -16.39 7.10
N VAL A 223 3.38 -17.20 6.05
CA VAL A 223 3.38 -18.68 6.13
C VAL A 223 4.38 -19.27 5.15
N ASN A 224 4.83 -20.50 5.39
CA ASN A 224 5.70 -21.20 4.44
C ASN A 224 4.92 -21.58 3.17
N ALA A 225 5.53 -21.38 2.00
CA ALA A 225 4.89 -21.66 0.72
C ALA A 225 4.55 -23.15 0.55
N ASP A 226 5.45 -24.04 0.96
CA ASP A 226 5.31 -25.50 0.82
C ASP A 226 4.20 -26.08 1.70
N GLU A 227 4.00 -25.55 2.91
CA GLU A 227 2.90 -25.94 3.81
C GLU A 227 1.51 -25.66 3.20
N ILE A 228 1.43 -24.69 2.27
CA ILE A 228 0.21 -24.39 1.52
C ILE A 228 0.30 -24.85 0.06
N GLY A 229 1.22 -25.74 -0.28
CA GLY A 229 1.32 -26.35 -1.61
C GLY A 229 1.73 -25.38 -2.72
N PHE A 230 2.50 -24.35 -2.39
CA PHE A 230 3.16 -23.43 -3.30
C PHE A 230 4.68 -23.64 -3.28
N THR A 231 5.34 -23.12 -4.31
CA THR A 231 6.78 -23.16 -4.49
C THR A 231 7.47 -21.87 -4.03
N GLY A 232 6.71 -20.76 -4.03
CA GLY A 232 7.14 -19.38 -3.74
C GLY A 232 7.54 -18.59 -4.98
N THR A 233 7.52 -19.21 -6.17
CA THR A 233 7.89 -18.57 -7.44
C THR A 233 6.68 -18.22 -8.32
N GLU A 234 5.47 -18.51 -7.87
CA GLU A 234 4.21 -18.31 -8.62
C GLU A 234 4.03 -16.88 -9.15
N LEU A 235 3.51 -16.75 -10.36
CA LEU A 235 3.05 -15.48 -10.94
C LEU A 235 1.53 -15.34 -10.82
N ARG A 236 1.02 -14.13 -11.08
CA ARG A 236 -0.41 -13.78 -10.95
C ARG A 236 -1.34 -14.79 -11.60
N GLU A 237 -1.09 -15.21 -12.83
CA GLU A 237 -1.99 -16.11 -13.56
C GLU A 237 -2.11 -17.50 -12.92
N ALA A 238 -1.08 -17.96 -12.21
CA ALA A 238 -1.10 -19.25 -11.53
C ALA A 238 -2.02 -19.27 -10.30
N ILE A 239 -2.37 -18.10 -9.74
CA ILE A 239 -3.17 -17.96 -8.52
C ILE A 239 -4.47 -17.18 -8.77
N ASN A 240 -4.42 -16.02 -9.42
CA ASN A 240 -5.54 -15.09 -9.53
C ASN A 240 -6.71 -15.60 -10.38
N THR A 241 -6.49 -16.64 -11.19
CA THR A 241 -7.47 -17.31 -12.05
C THR A 241 -8.14 -18.51 -11.36
N LYS A 242 -7.71 -18.85 -10.13
CA LYS A 242 -8.10 -20.06 -9.41
C LYS A 242 -8.83 -19.69 -8.10
N PRO A 243 -10.18 -19.61 -8.12
CA PRO A 243 -10.97 -19.19 -6.97
C PRO A 243 -10.69 -20.00 -5.70
N GLU A 244 -10.39 -21.29 -5.85
CA GLU A 244 -10.05 -22.20 -4.75
C GLU A 244 -8.74 -21.80 -4.04
N LEU A 245 -7.74 -21.34 -4.78
CA LEU A 245 -6.48 -20.87 -4.20
C LEU A 245 -6.64 -19.52 -3.50
N LEU A 246 -7.46 -18.63 -4.07
CA LEU A 246 -7.80 -17.35 -3.46
C LEU A 246 -8.59 -17.54 -2.17
N ALA A 247 -9.58 -18.43 -2.17
CA ALA A 247 -10.35 -18.79 -0.98
C ALA A 247 -9.45 -19.38 0.12
N ARG A 248 -8.49 -20.22 -0.26
CA ARG A 248 -7.49 -20.77 0.68
C ARG A 248 -6.64 -19.68 1.32
N CYS A 249 -6.12 -18.73 0.53
CA CYS A 249 -5.35 -17.61 1.06
C CYS A 249 -6.20 -16.70 1.98
N GLU A 250 -7.47 -16.47 1.63
CA GLU A 250 -8.39 -15.71 2.48
C GLU A 250 -8.68 -16.42 3.80
N ALA A 251 -8.88 -17.74 3.80
CA ALA A 251 -9.07 -18.50 5.04
C ALA A 251 -7.89 -18.34 6.01
N ILE A 252 -6.66 -18.41 5.50
CA ILE A 252 -5.44 -18.19 6.29
C ILE A 252 -5.39 -16.75 6.82
N ARG A 253 -5.70 -15.77 5.96
CA ARG A 253 -5.73 -14.35 6.35
C ARG A 253 -6.73 -14.09 7.48
N VAL A 254 -7.94 -14.66 7.39
CA VAL A 254 -8.99 -14.54 8.41
C VAL A 254 -8.56 -15.18 9.73
N ALA A 255 -7.98 -16.38 9.68
CA ALA A 255 -7.45 -17.06 10.86
C ALA A 255 -6.35 -16.22 11.54
N GLY A 256 -5.41 -15.70 10.77
CA GLY A 256 -4.37 -14.82 11.29
C GLY A 256 -4.93 -13.52 11.86
N ALA A 257 -5.93 -12.90 11.20
CA ALA A 257 -6.58 -11.69 11.70
C ALA A 257 -7.25 -11.89 13.07
N LEU A 258 -7.91 -13.03 13.28
CA LEU A 258 -8.47 -13.43 14.57
C LEU A 258 -7.36 -13.63 15.61
N ARG A 259 -6.31 -14.37 15.25
CA ARG A 259 -5.20 -14.69 16.15
C ARG A 259 -4.40 -13.45 16.58
N MET A 260 -4.28 -12.47 15.69
CA MET A 260 -3.68 -11.15 15.95
C MET A 260 -4.60 -10.21 16.75
N GLY A 261 -5.86 -10.57 16.98
CA GLY A 261 -6.83 -9.71 17.66
C GLY A 261 -7.34 -8.51 16.84
N LEU A 262 -7.13 -8.52 15.51
CA LEU A 262 -7.55 -7.44 14.61
C LEU A 262 -9.05 -7.47 14.30
N ILE A 263 -9.68 -8.63 14.47
CA ILE A 263 -11.11 -8.88 14.34
C ILE A 263 -11.56 -9.83 15.45
N LYS A 264 -12.84 -9.79 15.83
CA LYS A 264 -13.43 -10.66 16.87
C LYS A 264 -14.15 -11.87 16.30
N THR A 265 -14.67 -11.75 15.09
CA THR A 265 -15.37 -12.84 14.39
C THR A 265 -14.93 -12.93 12.93
N PRO A 266 -15.02 -14.11 12.28
CA PRO A 266 -14.67 -14.27 10.87
C PRO A 266 -15.40 -13.31 9.92
N GLU A 267 -16.66 -12.96 10.23
CA GLU A 267 -17.52 -12.13 9.38
C GLU A 267 -17.02 -10.69 9.26
N GLU A 268 -16.36 -10.16 10.31
CA GLU A 268 -15.78 -8.82 10.30
C GLU A 268 -14.70 -8.67 9.21
N ALA A 269 -14.06 -9.77 8.81
CA ALA A 269 -13.02 -9.78 7.79
C ALA A 269 -13.55 -9.35 6.40
N ALA A 270 -14.84 -9.52 6.12
CA ALA A 270 -15.47 -9.08 4.86
C ALA A 270 -15.53 -7.56 4.72
N GLN A 271 -15.50 -6.84 5.84
CA GLN A 271 -15.45 -5.37 5.93
C GLN A 271 -14.01 -4.86 6.16
N ARG A 272 -13.08 -5.77 6.48
CA ARG A 272 -11.65 -5.48 6.73
C ARG A 272 -10.74 -6.24 5.77
N GLN A 273 -10.88 -5.94 4.48
CA GLN A 273 -10.13 -6.60 3.40
C GLN A 273 -8.70 -6.04 3.24
N HIS A 274 -8.44 -4.83 3.74
CA HIS A 274 -7.13 -4.21 3.59
C HIS A 274 -6.08 -4.77 4.56
N THR A 275 -6.46 -5.11 5.80
CA THR A 275 -5.55 -5.60 6.84
C THR A 275 -6.14 -6.80 7.62
N PRO A 276 -5.31 -7.77 8.06
CA PRO A 276 -3.89 -7.91 7.74
C PRO A 276 -3.68 -8.33 6.28
N LYS A 277 -2.43 -8.25 5.81
CA LYS A 277 -1.99 -8.91 4.57
C LYS A 277 -1.70 -10.39 4.84
N ILE A 278 -1.73 -11.20 3.79
CA ILE A 278 -1.24 -12.58 3.80
C ILE A 278 -0.14 -12.69 2.76
N ALA A 279 1.01 -13.22 3.17
CA ALA A 279 2.14 -13.50 2.31
C ALA A 279 2.66 -14.92 2.59
N PHE A 280 3.24 -15.52 1.57
CA PHE A 280 3.92 -16.78 1.70
C PHE A 280 5.37 -16.66 1.25
N VAL A 281 6.24 -17.37 1.95
CA VAL A 281 7.69 -17.26 1.83
C VAL A 281 8.31 -18.61 1.46
N SER A 282 9.43 -18.56 0.74
CA SER A 282 10.27 -19.73 0.53
C SER A 282 11.75 -19.33 0.45
N PRO A 283 12.69 -20.28 0.63
CA PRO A 283 14.10 -20.04 0.39
C PRO A 283 14.35 -19.55 -1.05
N PRO A 284 15.51 -18.93 -1.33
CA PRO A 284 15.88 -18.49 -2.67
C PRO A 284 15.72 -19.57 -3.73
N LYS A 285 14.99 -19.24 -4.79
CA LYS A 285 14.78 -20.10 -5.96
C LYS A 285 14.78 -19.26 -7.22
N ASP A 286 15.37 -19.84 -8.27
CA ASP A 286 15.32 -19.28 -9.61
C ASP A 286 13.87 -19.14 -10.07
N TYR A 287 13.56 -18.02 -10.72
CA TYR A 287 12.27 -17.84 -11.39
C TYR A 287 12.36 -16.86 -12.54
N VAL A 288 11.36 -16.87 -13.40
CA VAL A 288 11.17 -15.87 -14.44
C VAL A 288 10.13 -14.88 -13.95
N ALA A 289 10.53 -13.61 -13.82
CA ALA A 289 9.65 -12.52 -13.42
C ALA A 289 8.56 -12.27 -14.48
N SER A 290 7.52 -11.53 -14.09
CA SER A 290 6.42 -11.17 -15.01
C SER A 290 6.86 -10.33 -16.21
N SER A 291 8.04 -9.70 -16.14
CA SER A 291 8.69 -8.99 -17.25
C SER A 291 9.44 -9.90 -18.22
N GLY A 292 9.60 -11.19 -17.90
CA GLY A 292 10.46 -12.13 -18.64
C GLY A 292 11.92 -12.16 -18.16
N LYS A 293 12.31 -11.28 -17.23
CA LYS A 293 13.66 -11.29 -16.62
C LYS A 293 13.86 -12.55 -15.78
N ALA A 294 14.96 -13.26 -15.99
CA ALA A 294 15.36 -14.35 -15.11
C ALA A 294 15.97 -13.78 -13.83
N ILE A 295 15.51 -14.24 -12.68
CA ILE A 295 16.04 -13.92 -11.36
C ILE A 295 16.72 -15.17 -10.84
N GLN A 296 18.00 -15.07 -10.53
CA GLN A 296 18.76 -16.20 -9.99
C GLN A 296 18.59 -16.26 -8.47
N ALA A 297 18.59 -17.47 -7.91
CA ALA A 297 18.58 -17.68 -6.47
C ALA A 297 19.76 -17.02 -5.77
N GLY A 298 20.89 -16.83 -6.46
CA GLY A 298 22.06 -16.13 -5.93
C GLY A 298 21.91 -14.60 -5.81
N ASP A 299 20.88 -14.02 -6.45
CA ASP A 299 20.63 -12.56 -6.45
C ASP A 299 19.65 -12.13 -5.34
N ILE A 300 19.08 -13.09 -4.60
CA ILE A 300 18.01 -12.85 -3.61
C ILE A 300 18.23 -13.68 -2.33
N ASP A 301 17.78 -13.15 -1.19
CA ASP A 301 17.87 -13.85 0.10
C ASP A 301 16.67 -14.76 0.40
N LEU A 302 15.53 -14.49 -0.25
CA LEU A 302 14.29 -15.27 -0.15
C LEU A 302 13.31 -14.93 -1.28
N ASN A 303 12.31 -15.77 -1.49
CA ASN A 303 11.15 -15.45 -2.31
C ASN A 303 9.94 -15.13 -1.44
N VAL A 304 9.28 -14.01 -1.72
CA VAL A 304 8.02 -13.62 -1.07
C VAL A 304 6.94 -13.34 -2.11
N ARG A 305 5.72 -13.79 -1.82
CA ARG A 305 4.51 -13.50 -2.60
C ARG A 305 3.41 -13.06 -1.65
N ALA A 306 2.81 -11.91 -1.91
CA ALA A 306 1.81 -11.33 -1.03
C ALA A 306 0.50 -11.05 -1.76
N LEU A 307 -0.61 -11.25 -1.07
CA LEU A 307 -1.94 -10.90 -1.57
C LEU A 307 -2.40 -9.56 -1.00
N SER A 308 -3.14 -8.81 -1.81
CA SER A 308 -3.82 -7.59 -1.38
C SER A 308 -5.18 -7.50 -2.07
N MET A 309 -6.23 -7.30 -1.26
CA MET A 309 -7.63 -7.28 -1.71
C MET A 309 -8.01 -8.58 -2.44
N GLY A 310 -7.66 -9.73 -1.85
CA GLY A 310 -8.03 -11.05 -2.36
C GLY A 310 -7.33 -11.50 -3.64
N LYS A 311 -6.25 -10.82 -4.08
CA LYS A 311 -5.49 -11.16 -5.29
C LYS A 311 -3.99 -11.10 -5.02
N LEU A 312 -3.22 -11.97 -5.68
CA LEU A 312 -1.76 -11.92 -5.71
C LEU A 312 -1.31 -10.59 -6.32
N HIS A 313 -0.49 -9.86 -5.56
CA HIS A 313 0.07 -8.59 -5.98
C HIS A 313 1.09 -8.81 -7.11
N HIS A 314 1.21 -7.84 -8.03
CA HIS A 314 2.04 -7.99 -9.23
C HIS A 314 3.56 -7.81 -8.97
N ALA A 315 3.90 -7.21 -7.83
CA ALA A 315 5.24 -6.98 -7.29
C ALA A 315 5.13 -7.13 -5.75
N MET A 316 5.54 -6.13 -4.97
CA MET A 316 5.27 -6.08 -3.52
C MET A 316 4.57 -4.77 -3.09
N MET A 317 3.75 -4.83 -2.04
CA MET A 317 3.25 -3.62 -1.39
C MET A 317 4.38 -3.03 -0.54
N GLY A 318 4.69 -1.74 -0.67
CA GLY A 318 5.80 -1.14 0.09
C GLY A 318 5.72 -1.34 1.60
N THR A 319 4.52 -1.32 2.20
CA THR A 319 4.34 -1.64 3.63
C THR A 319 4.58 -3.11 3.98
N ALA A 320 4.32 -4.03 3.05
CA ALA A 320 4.67 -5.44 3.25
C ALA A 320 6.18 -5.67 3.05
N ALA A 321 6.86 -4.86 2.24
CA ALA A 321 8.32 -4.88 2.15
C ALA A 321 8.97 -4.50 3.50
N VAL A 322 8.40 -3.51 4.21
CA VAL A 322 8.81 -3.19 5.59
C VAL A 322 8.55 -4.37 6.55
N ALA A 323 7.45 -5.11 6.37
CA ALA A 323 7.16 -6.28 7.21
C ALA A 323 8.06 -7.50 6.90
N ILE A 324 8.68 -7.54 5.72
CA ILE A 324 9.60 -8.61 5.30
C ILE A 324 11.00 -8.40 5.88
N ALA A 325 11.45 -7.15 5.95
CA ALA A 325 12.75 -6.76 6.49
C ALA A 325 12.79 -6.87 8.02
#